data_AF-A0A2P4YKI8-F1
#
_entry.id   AF-A0A2P4YKI8-F1
#
_cell.length_a   1.000
_cell.length_b   1.000
_cell.length_c   1.000
_cell.angle_alpha   90.00
_cell.angle_beta   90.00
_cell.angle_gamma   90.00
#
_symmetry.space_group_name_H-M   'P 1'
#
loop_
_entity.id
_entity.type
_entity.pdbx_description
1 polymer ?
#
loop_
_entity_poly.entity_id
_entity_poly.type
_entity_poly.pdbx_seq_one_letter_code
_entity_poly.pdbx_strand_id
1 'polypeptide(L)'
;MTKELHDPHVPRFPVIYKDPTFQQVRDNVSQADMIQSVAVGVASFPLGYIVARQLDRSLARPGMLFTGIIGTLGGAMLAYQNSSLRLQGFGRNDDEVARYQPEK
;
A
#
# COMPACT_ATOMS: atom_id res chain seq x y z
N MET A 1 -30.07 -13.20 -9.04
CA MET A 1 -29.47 -12.11 -8.26
C MET A 1 -28.34 -11.50 -9.08
N THR A 2 -28.65 -10.50 -9.90
CA THR A 2 -27.63 -9.67 -10.57
C THR A 2 -27.02 -8.77 -9.50
N LYS A 3 -25.72 -8.95 -9.21
CA LYS A 3 -24.95 -8.02 -8.39
C LYS A 3 -25.10 -6.64 -9.05
N GLU A 4 -25.77 -5.69 -8.40
CA GLU A 4 -25.79 -4.32 -8.90
C GLU A 4 -24.35 -3.85 -9.09
N LEU A 5 -24.06 -3.35 -10.29
CA LEU A 5 -22.73 -2.89 -10.65
C LEU A 5 -22.50 -1.55 -9.95
N HIS A 6 -21.87 -1.61 -8.76
CA HIS A 6 -21.48 -0.43 -8.01
C HIS A 6 -20.45 0.40 -8.81
N ASP A 7 -20.69 1.70 -8.91
CA ASP A 7 -19.77 2.62 -9.58
C ASP A 7 -18.45 2.71 -8.78
N PRO A 8 -17.29 2.31 -9.36
CA PRO A 8 -16.01 2.33 -8.68
C PRO A 8 -15.55 3.73 -8.24
N HIS A 9 -16.14 4.80 -8.78
CA HIS A 9 -15.82 6.18 -8.41
C HIS A 9 -16.54 6.66 -7.14
N VAL A 10 -17.51 5.89 -6.64
CA VAL A 10 -18.25 6.23 -5.42
C VAL A 10 -17.72 5.43 -4.23
N PRO A 11 -17.34 6.09 -3.12
CA PRO A 11 -16.93 5.42 -1.89
C PRO A 11 -17.98 4.41 -1.43
N ARG A 12 -17.53 3.21 -1.09
CA ARG A 12 -18.40 2.12 -0.61
C ARG A 12 -18.57 2.14 0.91
N PHE A 13 -17.58 2.67 1.61
CA PHE A 13 -17.50 2.74 3.06
C PHE A 13 -17.62 4.21 3.53
N PRO A 14 -17.88 4.45 4.83
CA PRO A 14 -17.99 5.81 5.36
C PRO A 14 -16.74 6.63 5.05
N VAL A 15 -16.92 7.83 4.50
CA VAL A 15 -15.81 8.74 4.20
C VAL A 15 -15.40 9.47 5.48
N ILE A 16 -14.15 9.30 5.91
CA ILE A 16 -13.60 9.99 7.08
C ILE A 16 -13.01 11.34 6.63
N TYR A 17 -12.15 11.29 5.61
CA TYR A 17 -11.58 12.48 4.96
C TYR A 17 -11.71 12.33 3.44
N LYS A 18 -12.37 13.29 2.80
CA LYS A 18 -12.51 13.32 1.33
C LYS A 18 -11.16 13.59 0.64
N ASP A 19 -10.42 14.56 1.17
CA ASP A 19 -9.10 14.96 0.68
C ASP A 19 -8.10 14.92 1.84
N PRO A 20 -7.59 13.73 2.20
CA PRO A 20 -6.71 13.58 3.36
C PRO A 20 -5.34 14.22 3.11
N THR A 21 -4.82 14.91 4.12
CA THR A 21 -3.45 15.46 4.08
C THR A 21 -2.41 14.35 4.20
N PHE A 22 -1.18 14.61 3.75
CA PHE A 22 -0.08 13.63 3.84
C PHE A 22 0.14 13.10 5.28
N GLN A 23 0.07 13.98 6.29
CA GLN A 23 0.23 13.60 7.69
C GLN A 23 -0.89 12.65 8.14
N GLN A 24 -2.15 12.95 7.79
CA GLN A 24 -3.29 12.10 8.13
C GLN A 24 -3.18 10.70 7.50
N VAL A 25 -2.75 10.62 6.23
CA VAL A 25 -2.56 9.32 5.58
C VAL A 25 -1.42 8.53 6.24
N ARG A 26 -0.29 9.18 6.51
CA ARG A 26 0.87 8.54 7.13
C ARG A 26 0.55 8.02 8.53
N ASP A 27 -0.14 8.83 9.33
CA ASP A 27 -0.45 8.48 10.71
C ASP A 27 -1.57 7.40 10.78
N ASN A 28 -2.30 7.18 9.68
CA ASN A 28 -3.31 6.13 9.52
C ASN A 28 -2.76 4.81 8.91
N VAL A 29 -1.46 4.73 8.59
CA VAL A 29 -0.85 3.49 8.11
C VAL A 29 -1.02 2.37 9.13
N SER A 30 -1.63 1.26 8.71
CA SER A 30 -1.91 0.13 9.60
C SER A 30 -0.71 -0.79 9.74
N GLN A 31 -0.73 -1.68 10.75
CA GLN A 31 0.27 -2.73 10.87
C GLN A 31 0.30 -3.65 9.64
N ALA A 32 -0.85 -3.94 9.04
CA ALA A 32 -0.94 -4.76 7.84
C ALA A 32 -0.25 -4.09 6.64
N ASP A 33 -0.45 -2.78 6.45
CA ASP A 33 0.23 -2.02 5.39
C ASP A 33 1.74 -2.00 5.59
N MET A 34 2.19 -1.86 6.83
CA MET A 34 3.62 -1.90 7.18
C MET A 34 4.23 -3.26 6.85
N ILE A 35 3.58 -4.36 7.27
CA ILE A 35 4.00 -5.72 6.98
C ILE A 35 4.06 -5.94 5.47
N GLN A 36 3.04 -5.48 4.73
CA GLN A 36 3.00 -5.61 3.27
C GLN A 36 4.12 -4.82 2.60
N SER A 37 4.35 -3.57 3.00
CA SER A 37 5.43 -2.73 2.49
C SER A 37 6.81 -3.38 2.71
N VAL A 38 7.05 -3.89 3.93
CA VAL A 38 8.29 -4.60 4.26
C VAL A 38 8.42 -5.88 3.44
N ALA A 39 7.35 -6.66 3.29
CA ALA A 39 7.36 -7.89 2.50
C ALA A 39 7.71 -7.61 1.04
N VAL A 40 7.11 -6.58 0.42
CA VAL A 40 7.42 -6.14 -0.95
C VAL A 40 8.88 -5.70 -1.06
N GLY A 41 9.36 -4.86 -0.13
CA GLY A 41 10.74 -4.40 -0.11
C GLY A 41 11.73 -5.56 -0.03
N VAL A 42 11.57 -6.43 0.98
CA VAL A 42 12.45 -7.59 1.22
C VAL A 42 12.42 -8.57 0.06
N ALA A 43 11.25 -8.89 -0.50
CA ALA A 43 11.14 -9.80 -1.64
C ALA A 43 11.80 -9.25 -2.91
N SER A 44 11.88 -7.92 -3.06
CA SER A 44 12.44 -7.30 -4.25
C SER A 44 13.96 -7.46 -4.38
N PHE A 45 14.69 -7.61 -3.26
CA PHE A 45 16.13 -7.89 -3.30
C PHE A 45 16.45 -9.24 -3.97
N PRO A 46 16.00 -10.41 -3.46
CA PRO A 46 16.31 -11.69 -4.07
C PRO A 46 15.75 -11.81 -5.49
N LEU A 47 14.60 -11.19 -5.78
CA LEU A 47 14.06 -11.15 -7.13
C LEU A 47 15.01 -10.46 -8.11
N GLY A 48 15.52 -9.26 -7.78
CA GLY A 48 16.48 -8.58 -8.64
C GLY A 48 17.83 -9.27 -8.74
N TYR A 49 18.27 -9.94 -7.67
CA TYR A 49 19.48 -10.75 -7.72
C TYR A 49 19.35 -11.88 -8.75
N ILE A 50 18.24 -12.63 -8.70
CA ILE A 50 17.99 -13.77 -9.60
C ILE A 50 17.86 -13.28 -11.04
N VAL A 51 17.03 -12.27 -11.29
CA VAL A 51 16.78 -11.74 -12.64
C VAL A 51 18.06 -11.14 -13.23
N ALA A 52 18.79 -10.31 -12.49
CA ALA A 52 20.00 -9.71 -13.02
C ALA A 52 21.11 -10.74 -13.23
N ARG A 53 21.22 -11.76 -12.38
CA ARG A 53 22.18 -12.87 -12.55
C ARG A 53 21.91 -13.70 -13.79
N GLN A 54 20.65 -13.85 -14.20
CA GLN A 54 20.28 -14.54 -15.45
C GLN A 54 20.73 -13.77 -16.69
N LEU A 55 20.77 -12.44 -16.62
CA LEU A 55 21.28 -11.58 -17.69
C LEU A 55 22.81 -11.55 -17.70
N ASP A 56 23.42 -11.25 -16.55
CA ASP A 56 24.87 -11.22 -16.38
C ASP A 56 25.23 -11.43 -14.89
N ARG A 57 26.22 -12.30 -14.63
CA ARG A 57 26.68 -12.57 -13.26
C ARG A 57 27.25 -11.32 -12.56
N SER A 58 27.86 -10.41 -13.29
CA SER A 58 28.38 -9.14 -12.78
C SER A 58 27.28 -8.19 -12.33
N LEU A 59 26.08 -8.29 -12.93
CA LEU A 59 24.92 -7.45 -12.61
C LEU A 59 24.10 -7.97 -11.42
N ALA A 60 24.38 -9.17 -10.91
CA ALA A 60 23.58 -9.77 -9.83
C ALA A 60 23.46 -8.87 -8.59
N ARG A 61 24.57 -8.28 -8.11
CA ARG A 61 24.56 -7.39 -6.94
C ARG A 61 23.99 -6.00 -7.26
N PRO A 62 24.40 -5.31 -8.34
CA PRO A 62 23.77 -4.06 -8.75
C PRO A 62 22.25 -4.19 -8.97
N GLY A 63 21.82 -5.26 -9.62
CA GLY A 63 20.41 -5.55 -9.89
C GLY A 63 19.60 -5.78 -8.61
N MET A 64 20.14 -6.55 -7.66
CA MET A 64 19.55 -6.72 -6.33
C MET A 64 19.34 -5.39 -5.60
N LEU A 65 20.34 -4.50 -5.62
CA LEU A 65 20.23 -3.19 -4.97
C LEU A 65 19.21 -2.29 -5.66
N PHE A 66 19.25 -2.25 -6.99
CA PHE A 66 18.32 -1.47 -7.80
C PHE A 66 16.87 -1.88 -7.56
N THR A 67 16.56 -3.17 -7.64
CA THR A 67 15.20 -3.66 -7.38
C THR A 67 14.82 -3.55 -5.92
N GLY A 68 15.75 -3.72 -4.97
CA GLY A 68 15.49 -3.51 -3.55
C GLY A 68 15.05 -2.09 -3.24
N ILE A 69 15.72 -1.08 -3.83
CA ILE A 69 15.34 0.33 -3.70
C ILE A 69 13.95 0.56 -4.30
N ILE A 70 13.71 0.10 -5.52
CA ILE A 70 12.40 0.25 -6.19
C ILE A 70 11.29 -0.44 -5.41
N GLY A 71 11.54 -1.67 -4.94
CA GLY A 71 10.59 -2.44 -4.15
C GLY A 71 10.25 -1.77 -2.83
N THR A 72 11.23 -1.17 -2.16
CA THR A 72 11.01 -0.44 -0.91
C THR A 72 10.18 0.82 -1.15
N LEU A 73 10.49 1.58 -2.20
CA LEU A 73 9.70 2.75 -2.61
C LEU A 73 8.27 2.35 -2.99
N GLY A 74 8.11 1.30 -3.80
CA GLY A 74 6.82 0.77 -4.21
C GLY A 74 6.00 0.26 -3.02
N GLY A 75 6.62 -0.44 -2.07
CA GLY A 75 5.99 -0.87 -0.82
C GLY A 75 5.49 0.30 0.02
N ALA A 76 6.30 1.35 0.18
CA ALA A 76 5.92 2.56 0.92
C ALA A 76 4.75 3.29 0.23
N MET A 77 4.79 3.43 -1.10
CA MET A 77 3.70 4.02 -1.88
C MET A 77 2.42 3.19 -1.81
N LEU A 78 2.53 1.87 -1.76
CA LEU A 78 1.38 0.97 -1.62
C LEU A 78 0.74 1.09 -0.24
N ALA A 79 1.54 1.12 0.83
CA ALA A 79 1.04 1.38 2.18
C ALA A 79 0.31 2.74 2.29
N TYR A 80 0.88 3.77 1.65
CA TYR A 80 0.25 5.08 1.59
C TYR A 80 -1.08 5.06 0.83
N GLN A 81 -1.13 4.39 -0.33
CA GLN A 81 -2.35 4.25 -1.12
C GLN A 81 -3.43 3.50 -0.36
N ASN A 82 -3.10 2.37 0.26
CA ASN A 82 -4.04 1.61 1.08
C ASN A 82 -4.64 2.46 2.20
N SER A 83 -3.79 3.19 2.94
CA SER A 83 -4.24 4.09 4.01
C SER A 83 -5.15 5.21 3.48
N SER A 84 -4.78 5.83 2.37
CA SER A 84 -5.56 6.92 1.75
C SER A 84 -6.93 6.42 1.28
N LEU A 85 -6.98 5.23 0.66
CA LEU A 85 -8.23 4.62 0.20
C LEU A 85 -9.18 4.30 1.37
N ARG A 86 -8.65 3.86 2.52
CA ARG A 86 -9.46 3.62 3.73
C ARG A 86 -10.02 4.93 4.29
N LEU A 87 -9.22 6.01 4.34
CA LEU A 87 -9.71 7.32 4.79
C LEU A 87 -10.78 7.92 3.88
N GLN A 88 -10.64 7.70 2.57
CA GLN A 88 -11.59 8.17 1.55
C GLN A 88 -12.84 7.27 1.40
N GLY A 89 -12.91 6.15 2.12
CA GLY A 89 -14.06 5.23 2.06
C GLY A 89 -14.09 4.30 0.84
N PHE A 90 -13.00 4.21 0.06
CA PHE A 90 -12.85 3.23 -1.01
C PHE A 90 -12.34 1.88 -0.50
N GLY A 91 -11.54 1.90 0.57
CA GLY A 91 -11.09 0.72 1.30
C GLY A 91 -11.97 0.45 2.52
N ARG A 92 -12.04 -0.82 2.95
CA ARG A 92 -12.71 -1.20 4.19
C ARG A 92 -12.05 -0.48 5.36
N ASN A 93 -12.84 0.21 6.18
CA ASN A 93 -12.32 1.14 7.18
C ASN A 93 -13.02 1.10 8.55
N ASP A 94 -13.51 -0.08 8.95
CA ASP A 94 -14.24 -0.28 10.20
C ASP A 94 -13.43 0.21 11.42
N ASP A 95 -12.12 -0.07 11.43
CA ASP A 95 -11.20 0.33 12.50
C ASP A 95 -10.96 1.84 12.54
N GLU A 96 -10.89 2.48 11.37
CA GLU A 96 -10.70 3.92 11.25
C GLU A 96 -11.96 4.69 11.63
N VAL A 97 -13.14 4.18 11.27
CA VAL A 97 -14.42 4.76 11.71
C VAL A 97 -14.51 4.73 13.23
N ALA A 98 -14.19 3.60 13.86
CA ALA A 98 -14.17 3.50 15.32
C ALA A 98 -13.16 4.47 15.97
N ARG A 99 -12.04 4.77 15.31
CA ARG A 99 -10.99 5.66 15.83
C ARG A 99 -11.32 7.15 15.67
N TYR A 100 -11.87 7.55 14.52
CA TYR A 100 -12.08 8.96 14.18
C TYR A 100 -13.52 9.44 14.41
N GLN A 101 -14.48 8.52 14.49
CA GLN A 101 -15.89 8.79 14.76
C GLN A 101 -16.41 7.86 15.87
N PRO A 102 -15.83 7.91 17.09
CA PRO A 102 -16.40 7.15 18.20
C PRO A 102 -17.85 7.58 18.39
N GLU A 103 -18.78 6.62 18.31
CA GLU A 103 -20.19 6.87 18.64
C GLU A 103 -20.26 7.56 20.01
N LYS A 104 -21.00 8.67 20.06
CA LYS A 104 -21.21 9.44 21.30
C LYS A 104 -22.04 8.66 22.31
#